data_AF-A0A1H0URH3-F1
#
_entry.id   AF-A0A1H0URH3-F1
#
_cell.length_a   1.000
_cell.length_b   1.000
_cell.length_c   1.000
_cell.angle_alpha   90.00
_cell.angle_beta   90.00
_cell.angle_gamma   90.00
#
_symmetry.space_group_name_H-M   'P 1'
#
loop_
_entity.id
_entity.type
_entity.pdbx_description
1 polymer ?
#
loop_
_entity_poly.entity_id
_entity_poly.type
_entity_poly.pdbx_seq_one_letter_code
_entity_poly.pdbx_strand_id
1 'polypeptide(L)' 'MPRAYPAEFRARAVALVRAGREQKQTAADLGVHPVTLSKWVKQDRIDRGEIPGTPSSESVELRAARQR' A
#
# COMPACT_ATOMS: atom_id res chain seq x y z
N MET A 1 15.41 -5.22 11.88
CA MET A 1 14.20 -5.44 11.06
C MET A 1 13.74 -4.09 10.52
N PRO A 2 13.75 -3.84 9.19
CA PRO A 2 13.16 -2.62 8.67
C PRO A 2 11.68 -2.59 9.08
N ARG A 3 11.30 -1.59 9.86
CA ARG A 3 9.97 -1.48 10.48
C ARG A 3 8.98 -1.22 9.36
N ALA A 4 8.26 -2.26 8.93
CA ALA A 4 7.20 -2.11 7.93
C ALA A 4 6.14 -1.13 8.46
N TYR A 5 5.61 -0.29 7.57
CA TYR A 5 4.50 0.60 7.92
C TYR A 5 3.32 -0.24 8.47
N PRO A 6 2.73 0.15 9.61
CA PRO A 6 1.56 -0.54 10.16
C PRO A 6 0.44 -0.66 9.13
N ALA A 7 -0.30 -1.76 9.15
CA ALA A 7 -1.39 -2.00 8.21
C ALA A 7 -2.44 -0.87 8.24
N GLU A 8 -2.79 -0.40 9.43
CA GLU A 8 -3.73 0.72 9.63
C GLU A 8 -3.23 2.03 9.03
N PHE A 9 -1.92 2.28 9.05
CA PHE A 9 -1.33 3.47 8.45
C PHE A 9 -1.47 3.43 6.92
N ARG A 10 -1.17 2.27 6.33
CA ARG A 10 -1.35 2.05 4.89
C ARG A 10 -2.82 2.20 4.48
N ALA A 11 -3.74 1.62 5.26
CA ALA A 11 -5.17 1.69 5.00
C ALA A 11 -5.69 3.14 5.04
N ARG A 12 -5.26 3.94 6.02
CA ARG A 12 -5.59 5.37 6.09
C ARG A 12 -5.04 6.15 4.90
N ALA A 13 -3.80 5.90 4.52
CA ALA A 13 -3.18 6.58 3.37
C ALA A 13 -3.93 6.27 2.05
N VAL A 14 -4.30 5.01 1.84
CA VAL A 14 -5.09 4.58 0.68
C VAL A 14 -6.51 5.16 0.72
N ALA A 15 -7.15 5.19 1.89
CA ALA A 15 -8.48 5.77 2.06
C ALA A 15 -8.53 7.26 1.68
N LEU A 16 -7.51 8.04 2.03
CA LEU A 16 -7.39 9.45 1.64
C LEU A 16 -7.32 9.63 0.12
N VAL A 17 -6.50 8.81 -0.55
CA VAL A 17 -6.40 8.83 -2.01
C VAL A 17 -7.72 8.41 -2.66
N ARG A 18 -8.41 7.41 -2.10
CA ARG A 18 -9.75 6.98 -2.57
C ARG A 18 -10.82 8.04 -2.37
N ALA A 19 -10.71 8.86 -1.32
CA ALA A 19 -11.59 10.01 -1.09
C ALA A 19 -11.36 11.16 -2.09
N GLY A 20 -10.45 11.00 -3.06
CA GLY A 20 -10.19 11.97 -4.12
C GLY A 20 -9.00 12.89 -3.86
N ARG A 21 -8.25 12.69 -2.76
CA ARG A 21 -7.01 13.46 -2.56
C ARG A 21 -5.92 13.04 -3.55
N GLU A 22 -5.11 14.01 -3.95
CA GLU A 22 -3.95 13.76 -4.79
C GLU A 22 -2.94 12.85 -4.06
N GLN A 23 -2.43 11.84 -4.77
CA GLN A 23 -1.43 10.92 -4.24
C GLN A 23 -0.15 11.63 -3.81
N LYS A 24 0.35 12.60 -4.59
CA LYS A 24 1.59 13.31 -4.25
C LYS A 24 1.43 14.15 -2.98
N GLN A 25 0.32 14.87 -2.85
CA GLN A 25 0.03 15.66 -1.66
C GLN A 25 -0.15 14.75 -0.43
N THR A 26 -0.94 13.68 -0.57
CA THR A 26 -1.15 12.71 0.53
C THR A 26 0.16 12.05 0.97
N ALA A 27 1.06 11.76 0.02
CA ALA A 27 2.39 11.22 0.31
C ALA A 27 3.24 12.24 1.10
N ALA A 28 3.26 13.50 0.68
CA ALA A 28 3.97 14.57 1.38
C ALA A 28 3.41 14.80 2.80
N ASP A 29 2.09 14.90 2.95
CA ASP A 29 1.41 15.11 4.22
C ASP A 29 1.69 13.99 5.23
N LEU A 30 1.80 12.75 4.75
CA LEU A 30 2.07 11.57 5.59
C LEU A 30 3.56 11.25 5.75
N GLY A 31 4.45 12.01 5.11
CA GLY A 31 5.90 11.74 5.12
C GLY A 31 6.27 10.42 4.43
N VAL A 32 5.44 9.95 3.49
CA VAL A 32 5.64 8.70 2.74
C VAL A 32 6.20 9.01 1.36
N HIS A 33 7.13 8.21 0.87
CA HIS A 33 7.59 8.36 -0.50
C HIS A 33 6.44 8.11 -1.51
N PRO A 34 6.21 8.99 -2.51
CA PRO A 34 5.06 8.88 -3.44
C PRO A 34 4.94 7.52 -4.13
N VAL A 35 6.07 6.93 -4.52
CA VAL A 35 6.11 5.58 -5.14
C VAL A 35 5.59 4.50 -4.19
N THR A 36 5.84 4.62 -2.88
CA THR A 36 5.36 3.67 -1.87
C THR A 36 3.84 3.76 -1.74
N LEU A 37 3.29 4.97 -1.69
CA LEU A 37 1.84 5.18 -1.66
C LEU A 37 1.17 4.65 -2.93
N SER A 38 1.76 4.89 -4.10
CA SER A 38 1.25 4.38 -5.37
C SER A 38 1.17 2.85 -5.39
N LYS A 39 2.17 2.16 -4.83
CA LYS A 39 2.14 0.69 -4.67
C LYS A 39 1.00 0.23 -3.75
N TRP A 40 0.73 0.92 -2.65
CA TRP A 40 -0.38 0.57 -1.76
C TRP A 40 -1.74 0.78 -2.43
N VAL A 41 -1.92 1.89 -3.16
CA VAL A 41 -3.16 2.14 -3.91
C VAL A 41 -3.35 1.10 -4.99
N LYS A 42 -2.29 0.70 -5.71
CA LYS A 42 -2.37 -0.38 -6.70
C LYS A 42 -2.76 -1.70 -6.06
N GLN A 43 -2.18 -2.04 -4.90
CA GLN A 43 -2.50 -3.27 -4.19
C GLN A 43 -3.95 -3.29 -3.72
N ASP A 44 -4.47 -2.18 -3.18
CA ASP A 44 -5.87 -2.04 -2.79
C ASP A 44 -6.83 -2.27 -3.96
N ARG A 45 -6.48 -1.76 -5.16
CA ARG A 45 -7.27 -2.03 -6.38
C ARG A 45 -7.25 -3.49 -6.79
N ILE A 46 -6.11 -4.18 -6.64
CA ILE A 46 -6.01 -5.63 -6.89
C ILE A 46 -6.86 -6.40 -5.87
N ASP A 47 -6.71 -6.09 -4.59
CA ASP A 47 -7.40 -6.76 -3.49
C ASP A 47 -8.93 -6.57 -3.58
N ARG A 48 -9.38 -5.46 -4.17
CA ARG A 48 -10.80 -5.18 -4.45
C ARG A 48 -11.29 -5.77 -5.78
N GLY A 49 -10.43 -6.43 -6.56
CA GLY A 49 -10.76 -7.02 -7.85
C GLY A 49 -11.00 -6.00 -8.97
N GLU A 50 -10.59 -4.74 -8.81
CA GLU A 50 -10.72 -3.71 -9.85
C GLU A 50 -9.70 -3.89 -10.97
N ILE A 51 -8.55 -4.48 -10.67
CA ILE A 51 -7.51 -4.80 -11.64
C ILE A 51 -6.97 -6.23 -11.42
N PRO A 52 -6.60 -6.94 -12.50
CA PRO A 52 -5.97 -8.26 -12.38
C PRO A 52 -4.59 -8.13 -11.71
N GLY A 53 -4.32 -9.01 -10.74
CA GLY A 53 -3.03 -9.06 -10.05
C GLY A 53 -3.04 -10.02 -8.86
N THR A 54 -1.86 -10.24 -8.29
CA THR A 54 -1.67 -11.08 -7.09
C THR A 54 -2.13 -10.33 -5.84
N PRO A 55 -3.11 -10.83 -5.08
CA PRO A 55 -3.60 -10.20 -3.86
C PRO A 55 -2.53 -10.16 -2.77
N SER A 56 -2.67 -9.21 -1.84
CA SER A 56 -1.64 -8.94 -0.82
C SER A 56 -1.41 -10.14 0.11
N SER A 57 -2.41 -11.01 0.26
CA SER A 57 -2.33 -12.25 1.05
C SER A 57 -1.19 -13.16 0.59
N GLU A 58 -0.98 -13.31 -0.73
CA GLU A 58 0.13 -14.11 -1.29
C GLU A 58 1.49 -13.38 -1.14
N SER A 59 1.50 -12.04 -1.10
CA SER A 59 2.72 -11.24 -0.96
C SER A 59 3.27 -11.17 0.48
N VAL A 60 2.46 -11.45 1.50
CA VAL A 60 2.93 -11.59 2.89
C VAL A 60 3.70 -12.89 3.06
N GLU A 61 3.20 -13.97 2.45
CA GLU A 61 3.86 -15.29 2.46
C GLU A 61 5.21 -15.24 1.73
N LEU A 62 5.29 -14.56 0.57
CA LEU A 62 6.54 -14.37 -0.18
C LEU A 62 7.60 -13.55 0.56
N ARG A 63 7.21 -12.61 1.45
CA ARG A 63 8.16 -11.83 2.27
C ARG A 63 8.63 -12.59 3.50
N ALA A 64 7.80 -13.45 4.07
CA ALA A 64 8.21 -14.35 5.15
C ALA A 64 9.22 -15.39 4.65
N ALA A 65 9.02 -15.91 3.43
CA ALA A 65 9.91 -16.91 2.82
C ALA A 65 11.32 -16.37 2.44
N ARG A 66 11.49 -15.06 2.28
CA ARG A 66 12.78 -14.41 1.95
C ARG A 66 13.58 -13.93 3.17
N GLN A 67 13.10 -14.19 4.39
CA GLN A 67 13.81 -13.89 5.64
C GLN A 67 14.36 -15.16 6.34
N ARG A 68 14.41 -16.30 5.64
CA ARG A 68 15.19 -17.48 6.05
C ARG A 68 16.50 -17.52 5.27
#